data_AF-A0A9E5HGG3-F1
#
_entry.id   AF-A0A9E5HGG3-F1
#
_cell.length_a   1.000
_cell.length_b   1.000
_cell.length_c   1.000
_cell.angle_alpha   90.00
_cell.angle_beta   90.00
_cell.angle_gamma   90.00
#
_symmetry.space_group_name_H-M   'P 1'
#
loop_
_entity.id
_entity.type
_entity.pdbx_description
1 polymer ?
#
loop_
_entity_poly.entity_id
_entity_poly.type
_entity_poly.pdbx_seq_one_letter_code
_entity_poly.pdbx_strand_id
1 'polypeptide(L)'
;MFEEFGFETLTAAQASLYFALGLGLLFGVFSEQGKFCFRRALIGADRAQAAGVWAMALLVAVLGTQYFVTTEIISFDDHRFMGDFPVVQIVLGGLAFGAGMVLTRGCVGRLTVLGATGNLRALTALLIFAVVAHATLKGVLSPLRTA
;
A
#
# COMPACT_ATOMS: atom_id res chain seq x y z
N MET A 1 -28.51 0.14 -1.46
CA MET A 1 -27.28 0.15 -0.63
C MET A 1 -27.12 1.39 0.24
N PHE A 2 -26.68 2.58 -0.22
CA PHE A 2 -26.52 3.75 0.71
C PHE A 2 -27.84 4.36 1.22
N GLU A 3 -28.88 4.42 0.38
CA GLU A 3 -30.24 4.83 0.81
C GLU A 3 -30.89 3.82 1.77
N GLU A 4 -30.47 2.55 1.71
CA GLU A 4 -30.90 1.46 2.59
C GLU A 4 -30.35 1.59 4.01
N PHE A 5 -29.21 2.29 4.17
CA PHE A 5 -28.60 2.62 5.45
C PHE A 5 -29.10 3.96 6.04
N GLY A 6 -30.09 4.62 5.41
CA GLY A 6 -30.72 5.84 5.95
C GLY A 6 -29.87 7.11 5.88
N PHE A 7 -28.84 7.15 5.02
CA PHE A 7 -28.01 8.34 4.83
C PHE A 7 -28.62 9.30 3.79
N GLU A 8 -29.48 10.22 4.23
CA GLU A 8 -30.07 11.26 3.34
C GLU A 8 -29.07 12.38 2.97
N THR A 9 -27.97 12.52 3.71
CA THR A 9 -27.03 13.65 3.57
C THR A 9 -25.58 13.27 3.26
N LEU A 10 -25.19 11.99 3.35
CA LEU A 10 -23.83 11.55 3.02
C LEU A 10 -23.78 10.93 1.62
N THR A 11 -23.05 11.60 0.73
CA THR A 11 -22.68 11.01 -0.56
C THR A 11 -21.69 9.85 -0.36
N ALA A 12 -21.72 8.85 -1.24
CA ALA A 12 -20.76 7.73 -1.21
C ALA A 12 -19.29 8.20 -1.22
N ALA A 13 -19.02 9.30 -1.92
CA ALA A 13 -17.71 9.94 -1.94
C ALA A 13 -17.29 10.43 -0.54
N GLN A 14 -18.16 11.16 0.17
CA GLN A 14 -17.86 11.63 1.53
C GLN A 14 -17.67 10.47 2.53
N ALA A 15 -18.53 9.45 2.45
CA ALA A 15 -18.38 8.26 3.29
C ALA A 15 -17.02 7.58 3.10
N SER A 16 -16.57 7.45 1.84
CA SER A 16 -15.25 6.88 1.53
C SER A 16 -14.10 7.72 2.07
N LEU A 17 -14.22 9.06 2.05
CA LEU A 17 -13.18 9.97 2.57
C LEU A 17 -13.04 9.84 4.09
N TYR A 18 -14.14 9.84 4.84
CA TYR A 18 -14.09 9.69 6.29
C TYR A 18 -13.55 8.33 6.70
N PHE A 19 -13.96 7.27 6.00
CA PHE A 19 -13.46 5.93 6.24
C PHE A 19 -11.95 5.83 5.94
N ALA A 20 -11.49 6.36 4.81
CA ALA A 20 -10.09 6.38 4.44
C ALA A 20 -9.23 7.20 5.43
N LEU A 21 -9.76 8.33 5.92
CA LEU A 21 -9.08 9.15 6.94
C LEU A 21 -8.93 8.39 8.27
N GLY A 22 -10.00 7.73 8.73
CA GLY A 22 -9.95 6.90 9.92
C GLY A 22 -8.96 5.74 9.78
N LEU A 23 -9.03 4.99 8.68
CA LEU A 23 -8.08 3.90 8.40
C LEU A 23 -6.64 4.38 8.29
N GLY A 24 -6.39 5.50 7.61
CA GLY A 24 -5.06 6.08 7.43
C GLY A 24 -4.45 6.52 8.76
N LEU A 25 -5.24 7.14 9.64
CA LEU A 25 -4.80 7.54 10.97
C LEU A 25 -4.44 6.32 11.83
N LEU A 26 -5.32 5.31 11.88
CA LEU A 26 -5.06 4.07 12.60
C LEU A 26 -3.80 3.37 12.08
N PHE A 27 -3.69 3.20 10.75
CA PHE A 27 -2.51 2.60 10.13
C PHE A 27 -1.24 3.38 10.45
N GLY A 28 -1.29 4.72 10.42
CA GLY A 28 -0.15 5.59 10.75
C GLY A 28 0.34 5.36 12.19
N VAL A 29 -0.58 5.42 13.16
CA VAL A 29 -0.27 5.21 14.58
C VAL A 29 0.33 3.82 14.83
N PHE A 30 -0.32 2.76 14.33
CA PHE A 30 0.18 1.39 14.52
C PHE A 30 1.51 1.13 13.77
N SER A 31 1.68 1.70 12.58
CA SER A 31 2.91 1.55 11.79
C SER A 31 4.10 2.28 12.42
N GLU A 32 3.85 3.40 13.09
CA GLU A 32 4.87 4.16 13.83
C GLU A 32 5.34 3.36 15.05
N GLN A 33 4.40 2.92 15.90
CA GLN A 33 4.67 2.11 17.10
C GLN A 33 5.32 0.76 16.78
N GLY A 34 4.74 0.00 15.83
CA GLY A 34 5.24 -1.31 15.42
C GLY A 34 6.49 -1.23 14.54
N LYS A 35 6.91 -0.03 14.17
CA LYS A 35 8.00 0.24 13.21
C LYS A 35 7.87 -0.61 11.94
N PHE A 36 6.65 -0.73 11.43
CA PHE A 36 6.31 -1.64 10.34
C PHE A 36 7.15 -1.34 9.10
N CYS A 37 8.00 -2.29 8.69
CA CYS A 37 8.74 -2.17 7.44
C CYS A 37 9.28 -3.50 6.91
N PHE A 38 8.93 -3.81 5.66
CA PHE A 38 9.41 -5.02 4.97
C PHE A 38 10.94 -5.05 4.82
N ARG A 39 11.58 -3.92 4.48
CA ARG A 39 13.05 -3.83 4.42
C ARG A 39 13.70 -4.26 5.73
N ARG A 40 13.10 -3.91 6.87
CA ARG A 40 13.63 -4.24 8.20
C ARG A 40 13.53 -5.74 8.48
N ALA A 41 12.48 -6.40 7.99
CA ALA A 41 12.35 -7.86 8.04
C ALA A 41 13.44 -8.60 7.24
N LEU A 42 13.93 -8.00 6.15
CA LEU A 42 14.95 -8.63 5.29
C LEU A 42 16.39 -8.39 5.76
N ILE A 43 16.74 -7.14 6.05
CA ILE A 43 18.14 -6.72 6.28
C ILE A 43 18.34 -5.90 7.57
N GLY A 44 17.33 -5.83 8.44
CA GLY A 44 17.42 -5.12 9.71
C GLY A 44 18.18 -5.89 10.78
N ALA A 45 18.74 -5.18 11.75
CA ALA A 45 19.38 -5.80 12.92
C ALA A 45 18.37 -6.60 13.76
N ASP A 46 17.13 -6.12 13.83
CA ASP A 46 15.97 -6.72 14.49
C ASP A 46 15.11 -7.57 13.53
N ARG A 47 15.73 -8.19 12.51
CA ARG A 47 15.02 -8.88 11.41
C ARG A 47 13.97 -9.90 11.87
N ALA A 48 14.25 -10.69 12.90
CA ALA A 48 13.34 -11.75 13.35
C ALA A 48 12.04 -11.15 13.92
N GLN A 49 12.15 -10.12 14.76
CA GLN A 49 11.00 -9.40 15.30
C GLN A 49 10.24 -8.67 14.18
N ALA A 50 10.96 -7.96 13.31
CA ALA A 50 10.35 -7.23 12.20
C ALA A 50 9.63 -8.17 11.21
N ALA A 51 10.19 -9.36 10.95
CA ALA A 51 9.57 -10.40 10.14
C ALA A 51 8.30 -10.95 10.79
N GLY A 52 8.30 -11.17 12.11
CA GLY A 52 7.09 -11.59 12.84
C GLY A 52 5.95 -10.59 12.72
N VAL A 53 6.23 -9.30 12.92
CA VAL A 53 5.21 -8.23 12.75
C VAL A 53 4.70 -8.17 11.31
N TRP A 54 5.60 -8.26 10.33
CA TRP A 54 5.23 -8.21 8.92
C TRP A 54 4.42 -9.44 8.48
N ALA A 55 4.82 -10.64 8.90
CA ALA A 55 4.14 -11.88 8.59
C ALA A 55 2.74 -11.93 9.23
N MET A 56 2.59 -11.46 10.47
CA MET A 56 1.28 -11.36 11.12
C MET A 56 0.35 -10.41 10.36
N ALA A 57 0.87 -9.23 9.95
CA ALA A 57 0.09 -8.29 9.15
C ALA A 57 -0.33 -8.89 7.79
N LEU A 58 0.58 -9.60 7.12
CA LEU A 58 0.27 -10.30 5.87
C LEU A 58 -0.79 -11.38 6.09
N LEU A 59 -0.66 -12.19 7.14
CA LEU A 59 -1.61 -13.25 7.46
C LEU A 59 -3.02 -12.68 7.68
N VAL A 60 -3.14 -11.65 8.52
CA VAL A 60 -4.42 -10.99 8.82
C VAL A 60 -5.01 -10.36 7.54
N ALA A 61 -4.18 -9.71 6.72
CA ALA A 61 -4.63 -9.13 5.46
C ALA A 61 -5.16 -10.21 4.50
N VAL A 62 -4.44 -11.31 4.32
CA VAL A 62 -4.86 -12.41 3.43
C VAL A 62 -6.15 -13.05 3.94
N LEU A 63 -6.22 -13.44 5.22
CA LEU A 63 -7.42 -14.07 5.79
C LEU A 63 -8.62 -13.13 5.75
N GLY A 64 -8.43 -11.84 6.07
CA GLY A 64 -9.48 -10.84 5.99
C GLY A 64 -9.99 -10.66 4.56
N THR A 65 -9.10 -10.55 3.57
CA THR A 65 -9.51 -10.47 2.16
C THR A 65 -10.26 -11.72 1.73
N GLN A 66 -9.80 -12.92 2.08
CA GLN A 66 -10.50 -14.16 1.74
C GLN A 66 -11.90 -14.21 2.36
N TYR A 67 -12.04 -13.79 3.64
CA TYR A 67 -13.34 -13.68 4.29
C TYR A 67 -14.32 -12.78 3.51
N PHE A 68 -13.88 -11.58 3.11
CA PHE A 68 -14.72 -10.66 2.34
C PHE A 68 -15.09 -11.17 0.95
N VAL A 69 -14.20 -11.95 0.31
CA VAL A 69 -14.48 -12.60 -0.98
C VAL A 69 -15.51 -13.72 -0.82
N THR A 70 -15.34 -14.59 0.19
CA THR A 70 -16.25 -15.73 0.44
C THR A 70 -17.65 -15.31 0.89
N THR A 71 -17.79 -14.10 1.43
CA THR A 71 -19.08 -13.51 1.84
C THR A 71 -19.69 -12.63 0.75
N GLU A 72 -19.10 -12.61 -0.44
CA GLU A 72 -19.54 -11.82 -1.60
C GLU A 72 -19.63 -10.31 -1.34
N ILE A 73 -18.97 -9.81 -0.29
CA ILE A 73 -18.90 -8.38 0.02
C ILE A 73 -17.99 -7.66 -1.00
N ILE A 74 -16.95 -8.36 -1.49
CA ILE A 74 -16.00 -7.86 -2.50
C ILE A 74 -15.79 -8.94 -3.56
N SER A 75 -15.84 -8.57 -4.84
CA SER A 75 -15.41 -9.42 -5.97
C SER A 75 -14.11 -8.89 -6.61
N PHE A 76 -13.31 -9.81 -7.13
CA PHE A 76 -12.10 -9.53 -7.91
C PHE A 76 -12.21 -9.99 -9.36
N ASP A 77 -13.41 -10.33 -9.85
CA ASP A 77 -13.59 -10.88 -11.19
C ASP A 77 -13.10 -9.90 -12.27
N ASP A 78 -13.35 -8.59 -12.07
CA ASP A 78 -12.87 -7.51 -12.94
C ASP A 78 -11.46 -7.03 -12.61
N HIS A 79 -10.72 -7.71 -11.74
CA HIS A 79 -9.39 -7.28 -11.34
C HIS A 79 -8.38 -7.53 -12.47
N ARG A 80 -7.54 -6.52 -12.78
CA ARG A 80 -6.55 -6.55 -13.89
C ARG A 80 -5.55 -7.72 -13.90
N PHE A 81 -5.50 -8.51 -12.83
CA PHE A 81 -4.57 -9.64 -12.68
C PHE A 81 -5.28 -11.00 -12.74
N MET A 82 -6.62 -11.05 -12.87
CA MET A 82 -7.38 -12.29 -13.01
C MET A 82 -7.41 -12.82 -14.46
N GLY A 83 -7.18 -11.97 -15.46
CA GLY A 83 -7.04 -12.39 -16.87
C GLY A 83 -5.60 -12.80 -17.19
N ASP A 84 -4.82 -11.89 -17.76
CA ASP A 84 -3.42 -12.13 -18.10
C ASP A 84 -2.50 -11.78 -16.92
N PHE A 85 -1.94 -12.79 -16.26
CA PHE A 85 -1.03 -12.60 -15.13
C PHE A 85 0.38 -12.18 -15.61
N PRO A 86 0.81 -10.92 -15.42
CA PRO A 86 1.99 -10.37 -16.08
C PRO A 86 3.27 -10.64 -15.27
N VAL A 87 3.73 -11.91 -15.27
CA VAL A 87 4.86 -12.39 -14.44
C VAL A 87 6.11 -11.53 -14.62
N VAL A 88 6.50 -11.25 -15.87
CA VAL A 88 7.74 -10.53 -16.20
C VAL A 88 7.70 -9.11 -15.63
N GLN A 89 6.57 -8.41 -15.82
CA GLN A 89 6.37 -7.05 -15.32
C GLN A 89 6.35 -7.01 -13.79
N ILE A 90 5.76 -8.01 -13.14
CA ILE A 90 5.75 -8.14 -11.68
C ILE A 90 7.17 -8.34 -11.14
N VAL A 91 7.95 -9.25 -11.75
CA VAL A 91 9.33 -9.52 -11.32
C VAL A 91 10.22 -8.29 -11.52
N LEU A 92 10.21 -7.69 -12.70
CA LEU A 92 11.02 -6.50 -12.99
C LEU A 92 10.63 -5.31 -12.12
N GLY A 93 9.33 -5.05 -11.96
CA GLY A 93 8.82 -4.01 -11.08
C GLY A 93 9.17 -4.26 -9.62
N GLY A 94 9.07 -5.51 -9.16
CA GLY A 94 9.45 -5.92 -7.80
C GLY A 94 10.94 -5.73 -7.51
N LEU A 95 11.82 -6.08 -8.45
CA LEU A 95 13.26 -5.86 -8.34
C LEU A 95 13.60 -4.37 -8.29
N ALA A 96 13.03 -3.56 -9.18
CA ALA A 96 13.24 -2.11 -9.20
C ALA A 96 12.75 -1.46 -7.90
N PHE A 97 11.56 -1.85 -7.42
CA PHE A 97 11.01 -1.37 -6.16
C PHE A 97 11.86 -1.80 -4.97
N GLY A 98 12.33 -3.05 -4.96
CA GLY A 98 13.24 -3.60 -3.95
C GLY A 98 14.57 -2.85 -3.85
N ALA A 99 15.23 -2.62 -5.00
CA ALA A 99 16.44 -1.81 -5.08
C ALA A 99 16.19 -0.39 -4.55
N GLY A 100 15.07 0.23 -4.96
CA GLY A 100 14.64 1.54 -4.46
C GLY A 100 14.46 1.58 -2.94
N MET A 101 13.85 0.55 -2.34
CA MET A 101 13.72 0.46 -0.88
C MET A 101 15.07 0.41 -0.16
N VAL A 102 16.06 -0.30 -0.72
CA VAL A 102 17.40 -0.37 -0.13
C VAL A 102 18.11 0.98 -0.23
N LEU A 103 18.10 1.62 -1.40
CA LEU A 103 18.74 2.91 -1.66
C LEU A 103 18.14 4.03 -0.81
N THR A 104 16.81 4.07 -0.70
CA THR A 104 16.09 5.05 0.14
C THR A 104 16.10 4.69 1.63
N ARG A 105 16.70 3.54 1.99
CA ARG A 105 16.74 2.98 3.36
C ARG A 105 15.36 2.89 4.02
N GLY A 106 14.30 2.67 3.25
CA GLY A 106 12.94 2.60 3.74
C GLY A 106 11.99 1.97 2.73
N CYS A 107 10.99 1.26 3.24
CA CYS A 107 9.83 0.85 2.46
C CYS A 107 8.84 2.03 2.38
N VAL A 108 8.03 2.12 1.33
CA VAL A 108 7.12 3.28 1.09
C VAL A 108 6.26 3.60 2.32
N GLY A 109 5.61 2.61 2.93
CA GLY A 109 4.80 2.84 4.13
C GLY A 109 5.61 3.44 5.30
N ARG A 110 6.85 3.00 5.50
CA ARG A 110 7.73 3.58 6.53
C ARG A 110 8.19 4.99 6.17
N LEU A 111 8.45 5.28 4.89
CA LEU A 111 8.80 6.63 4.44
C LEU A 111 7.63 7.60 4.64
N THR A 112 6.38 7.17 4.43
CA THR A 112 5.18 7.97 4.71
C THR A 112 5.11 8.35 6.19
N VAL A 113 5.25 7.38 7.09
CA VAL A 113 5.23 7.63 8.54
C VAL A 113 6.39 8.52 8.97
N LEU A 114 7.61 8.25 8.50
CA LEU A 114 8.78 9.08 8.84
C LEU A 114 8.68 10.51 8.28
N GLY A 115 8.06 10.69 7.10
CA GLY A 115 7.77 12.01 6.56
C GLY A 115 6.90 12.82 7.52
N ALA A 116 5.89 12.18 8.13
CA ALA A 116 5.03 12.82 9.13
C ALA A 116 5.75 13.14 10.46
N THR A 117 6.87 12.46 10.78
CA THR A 117 7.70 12.78 11.97
C THR A 117 8.75 13.86 11.71
N GLY A 118 8.67 14.59 10.58
CA GLY A 118 9.62 15.67 10.24
C GLY A 118 10.91 15.20 9.54
N ASN A 119 10.99 13.96 9.09
CA ASN A 119 12.16 13.48 8.35
C ASN A 119 12.11 13.97 6.88
N LEU A 120 12.84 15.05 6.60
CA LEU A 120 12.90 15.65 5.27
C LEU A 120 13.39 14.67 4.19
N ARG A 121 14.36 13.80 4.50
CA ARG A 121 14.84 12.80 3.55
C ARG A 121 13.74 11.80 3.18
N ALA A 122 12.95 11.35 4.16
CA ALA A 122 11.83 10.45 3.91
C ALA A 122 10.74 11.14 3.08
N LEU A 123 10.44 12.40 3.39
CA LEU A 123 9.48 13.21 2.65
C LEU A 123 9.93 13.41 1.19
N THR A 124 11.18 13.80 0.94
CA THR A 124 11.71 13.98 -0.41
C THR A 124 11.67 12.67 -1.20
N ALA A 125 12.09 11.55 -0.60
CA ALA A 125 12.03 10.24 -1.27
C ALA A 125 10.58 9.83 -1.59
N LEU A 126 9.64 10.10 -0.68
CA LEU A 126 8.22 9.82 -0.86
C LEU A 126 7.62 10.67 -1.99
N LEU A 127 7.96 11.96 -2.07
CA LEU A 127 7.49 12.86 -3.12
C LEU A 127 7.99 12.41 -4.50
N ILE A 128 9.27 12.08 -4.62
CA ILE A 128 9.84 11.54 -5.87
C ILE A 128 9.13 10.24 -6.26
N PHE A 129 8.95 9.33 -5.30
CA PHE A 129 8.21 8.09 -5.53
C PHE A 129 6.78 8.35 -6.04
N ALA A 130 6.04 9.26 -5.40
CA ALA A 130 4.65 9.57 -5.77
C ALA A 130 4.56 10.15 -7.19
N VAL A 131 5.44 11.10 -7.54
CA VAL A 131 5.47 11.71 -8.89
C VAL A 131 5.81 10.67 -9.95
N VAL A 132 6.85 9.86 -9.73
CA VAL A 132 7.27 8.83 -10.69
C VAL A 132 6.21 7.74 -10.83
N ALA A 133 5.60 7.29 -9.73
CA ALA A 133 4.52 6.30 -9.76
C ALA A 133 3.31 6.84 -10.55
N HIS A 134 2.94 8.11 -10.34
CA HIS A 134 1.87 8.74 -11.11
C HIS A 134 2.22 8.88 -12.60
N ALA A 135 3.46 9.27 -12.91
CA ALA A 135 3.94 9.39 -14.29
C ALA A 135 3.92 8.06 -15.05
N THR A 136 4.20 6.95 -14.39
CA THR A 136 4.16 5.59 -14.97
C THR A 136 2.74 5.05 -15.12
N LEU A 137 1.82 5.42 -14.22
CA LEU A 137 0.43 4.96 -14.29
C LEU A 137 -0.40 5.73 -15.33
N LYS A 138 -0.32 7.07 -15.29
CA LYS A 138 -1.20 7.97 -16.06
C LYS A 138 -0.46 9.08 -16.82
N GLY A 139 0.85 9.22 -16.64
CA GLY A 139 1.62 10.31 -17.23
C GLY A 139 2.40 9.91 -18.48
N VAL A 140 3.50 10.62 -18.72
CA VAL A 140 4.36 10.52 -19.91
C VAL A 140 5.01 9.14 -20.05
N LEU A 141 5.20 8.41 -18.96
CA LEU A 141 5.80 7.07 -18.97
C LEU A 141 4.75 5.96 -19.18
N SER A 142 3.45 6.30 -19.24
CA SER A 142 2.40 5.31 -19.47
C SER A 142 2.53 4.52 -20.78
N PRO A 143 2.97 5.10 -21.93
CA PRO A 143 3.12 4.34 -23.17
C PRO A 143 4.13 3.20 -23.05
N LEU A 144 5.18 3.35 -22.22
CA LEU A 144 6.18 2.30 -21.99
C LEU A 144 5.62 1.07 -21.27
N ARG A 145 4.47 1.20 -20.59
CA ARG A 145 3.80 0.10 -19.89
C ARG A 145 2.78 -0.60 -20.78
N THR A 146 2.18 0.12 -21.72
CA THR A 146 1.09 -0.38 -22.57
C THR A 146 1.52 -0.75 -23.99
N ALA A 147 2.73 -0.37 -24.41
CA ALA A 147 3.37 -0.85 -25.62
C ALA A 147 3.82 -2.31 -25.47
#